data_AF-A0A6L4AIE8-F1
#
_entry.id   AF-A0A6L4AIE8-F1
#
_cell.length_a   1.000
_cell.length_b   1.000
_cell.length_c   1.000
_cell.angle_alpha   90.00
_cell.angle_beta   90.00
_cell.angle_gamma   90.00
#
_symmetry.space_group_name_H-M   'P 1'
#
loop_
_entity.id
_entity.type
_entity.pdbx_description
1 polymer ?
#
loop_
_entity_poly.entity_id
_entity_poly.type
_entity_poly.pdbx_seq_one_letter_code
_entity_poly.pdbx_strand_id
1 'polypeptide(L)'
;MQISRFLRFWKPLAALAFFLLLHYLLSYIALSSFFSATIEAEFDHPDEIGLYYASSVSAFHELNSVRSEIFRAGIRERQELFFNDGVARKIRLDLGREAGQVKLYRLTLKSHYGSKRTFDHRQFHEAFAPGNGILSIDLKEDHVLISTEGNDPFVVLRGELKEDNNLLGIAMPLVYALAFFLLLSTFNISTFPAIADLREKTSSAGLHIGALDGIRGFAALVVLAEHTGVLKGIGSLGVWLFFALSGFLLSAPFIRQPSRAVSPGFMGAYLTRRLKRILPMYYAFLVLAMMMHGKTDEMVRHLLFLQGDGHLWTLPQEMFFYMVLPLVVAALYLLLRGRQLPSVIFLLVLTIVAHRYTSTEFIALYGYGKKLEPMLGNFLTGMMIAYLYHWLGENRYFLRLDRTFVRHFCSVTGLVLLLVLIVLSARLIPELKSFNALRHPGFYGFAAGLFILLVVLANNTLLSRVMSFTPLRAVGLVSFSFYLLHPTLITFIRAEARDFAGIHHLSGLPMFLLAGIATYCLAAFTYTYIERPFLKGPAKTQPQGGPAAGPTPA
;
A
#
# COMPACT_ATOMS: atom_id res chain seq x y z
N MET A 1 22.16 -10.54 -32.57
CA MET A 1 21.03 -10.36 -33.53
C MET A 1 19.70 -10.94 -33.01
N GLN A 2 19.66 -12.13 -32.39
CA GLN A 2 18.42 -12.77 -31.91
C GLN A 2 17.68 -12.01 -30.78
N ILE A 3 18.38 -11.40 -29.81
CA ILE A 3 17.76 -10.63 -28.72
C ILE A 3 17.01 -9.39 -29.24
N SER A 4 17.51 -8.75 -30.30
CA SER A 4 16.88 -7.56 -30.91
C SER A 4 15.56 -7.86 -31.63
N ARG A 5 15.40 -9.06 -32.19
CA ARG A 5 14.14 -9.53 -32.80
C ARG A 5 13.13 -9.87 -31.71
N PHE A 6 13.54 -10.58 -30.65
CA PHE A 6 12.67 -10.87 -29.51
C PHE A 6 12.14 -9.59 -28.84
N LEU A 7 13.01 -8.58 -28.69
CA LEU A 7 12.68 -7.25 -28.14
C LEU A 7 11.65 -6.46 -28.99
N ARG A 8 11.46 -6.81 -30.27
CA ARG A 8 10.52 -6.13 -31.18
C ARG A 8 9.10 -6.70 -31.09
N PHE A 9 8.95 -7.99 -30.79
CA PHE A 9 7.66 -8.68 -30.77
C PHE A 9 6.97 -8.70 -29.40
N TRP A 10 7.71 -8.62 -28.30
CA TRP A 10 7.07 -8.67 -26.97
C TRP A 10 6.31 -7.38 -26.61
N LYS A 11 6.71 -6.20 -27.12
CA LYS A 11 6.02 -4.93 -26.76
C LYS A 11 4.59 -4.88 -27.30
N PRO A 12 4.32 -5.19 -28.59
CA PRO A 12 2.94 -5.33 -29.07
C PRO A 12 2.17 -6.41 -28.33
N LEU A 13 2.81 -7.53 -28.01
CA LEU A 13 2.16 -8.65 -27.30
C LEU A 13 1.79 -8.27 -25.86
N ALA A 14 2.66 -7.53 -25.17
CA ALA A 14 2.40 -6.99 -23.84
C ALA A 14 1.30 -5.93 -23.87
N ALA A 15 1.27 -5.07 -24.89
CA ALA A 15 0.19 -4.11 -25.08
C ALA A 15 -1.16 -4.80 -25.38
N LEU A 16 -1.15 -5.86 -26.17
CA LEU A 16 -2.34 -6.68 -26.40
C LEU A 16 -2.81 -7.39 -25.12
N ALA A 17 -1.89 -7.96 -24.35
CA ALA A 17 -2.23 -8.57 -23.06
C ALA A 17 -2.82 -7.53 -22.09
N PHE A 18 -2.25 -6.32 -22.05
CA PHE A 18 -2.76 -5.22 -21.26
C PHE A 18 -4.14 -4.74 -21.74
N PHE A 19 -4.36 -4.67 -23.06
CA PHE A 19 -5.67 -4.41 -23.65
C PHE A 19 -6.70 -5.45 -23.18
N LEU A 20 -6.39 -6.74 -23.33
CA LEU A 20 -7.30 -7.84 -22.96
C LEU A 20 -7.62 -7.80 -21.46
N LEU A 21 -6.62 -7.56 -20.62
CA LEU A 21 -6.80 -7.40 -19.17
C LEU A 21 -7.72 -6.21 -18.85
N LEU A 22 -7.46 -5.05 -19.43
CA LEU A 22 -8.23 -3.84 -19.13
C LEU A 22 -9.65 -3.91 -19.71
N HIS A 23 -9.81 -4.47 -20.91
CA HIS A 23 -11.10 -4.81 -21.51
C HIS A 23 -11.91 -5.70 -20.57
N TYR A 24 -11.27 -6.74 -20.06
CA TYR A 24 -11.89 -7.67 -19.13
C TYR A 24 -12.29 -7.01 -17.81
N LEU A 25 -11.38 -6.23 -17.19
CA LEU A 25 -11.64 -5.50 -15.95
C LEU A 25 -12.75 -4.46 -16.10
N LEU A 26 -12.75 -3.64 -17.16
CA LEU A 26 -13.82 -2.66 -17.40
C LEU A 26 -15.15 -3.36 -17.72
N SER A 27 -15.11 -4.46 -18.46
CA SER A 27 -16.28 -5.29 -18.70
C SER A 27 -16.89 -5.84 -17.42
N TYR A 28 -16.08 -6.07 -16.39
CA TYR A 28 -16.52 -6.68 -15.15
C TYR A 28 -16.92 -5.65 -14.11
N ILE A 29 -16.11 -4.62 -13.91
CA ILE A 29 -16.30 -3.63 -12.85
C ILE A 29 -17.23 -2.51 -13.30
N ALA A 30 -17.06 -1.99 -14.51
CA ALA A 30 -17.85 -0.84 -14.97
C ALA A 30 -19.13 -1.28 -15.69
N LEU A 31 -19.00 -2.18 -16.68
CA LEU A 31 -20.14 -2.58 -17.52
C LEU A 31 -21.13 -3.52 -16.82
N SER A 32 -20.78 -4.08 -15.65
CA SER A 32 -21.70 -4.84 -14.80
C SER A 32 -22.05 -4.09 -13.50
N SER A 33 -21.83 -2.77 -13.45
CA SER A 33 -22.19 -1.95 -12.29
C SER A 33 -23.58 -1.34 -12.50
N PHE A 34 -24.52 -1.79 -11.67
CA PHE A 34 -25.91 -1.35 -11.64
C PHE A 34 -26.22 -0.75 -10.27
N PHE A 35 -27.02 0.32 -10.23
CA PHE A 35 -27.36 1.02 -8.98
C PHE A 35 -28.83 0.89 -8.58
N SER A 36 -29.72 0.54 -9.52
CA SER A 36 -31.10 0.20 -9.15
C SER A 36 -31.76 -0.80 -10.09
N ALA A 37 -32.77 -1.48 -9.56
CA ALA A 37 -33.69 -2.35 -10.27
C ALA A 37 -35.13 -1.90 -10.00
N THR A 38 -35.88 -1.59 -11.04
CA THR A 38 -37.31 -1.32 -10.96
C THR A 38 -38.08 -2.53 -11.43
N ILE A 39 -38.99 -3.03 -10.58
CA ILE A 39 -39.80 -4.22 -10.84
C ILE A 39 -41.27 -3.80 -10.88
N GLU A 40 -41.98 -4.26 -11.90
CA GLU A 40 -43.41 -4.07 -12.07
C GLU A 40 -44.10 -5.43 -12.03
N ALA A 41 -44.85 -5.67 -10.94
CA ALA A 41 -45.43 -6.97 -10.63
C ALA A 41 -46.79 -6.84 -9.91
N GLU A 42 -47.54 -7.93 -9.91
CA GLU A 42 -48.80 -8.10 -9.18
C GLU A 42 -48.81 -9.50 -8.57
N PHE A 43 -49.15 -9.59 -7.28
CA PHE A 43 -49.21 -10.83 -6.53
C PHE A 43 -50.68 -11.18 -6.22
N ASP A 44 -51.00 -12.46 -6.12
CA ASP A 44 -52.32 -12.93 -5.68
C ASP A 44 -52.54 -12.79 -4.15
N HIS A 45 -51.46 -12.63 -3.38
CA HIS A 45 -51.47 -12.37 -1.93
C HIS A 45 -50.38 -11.33 -1.56
N PRO A 46 -50.38 -10.76 -0.35
CA PRO A 46 -49.34 -9.82 0.04
C PRO A 46 -47.98 -10.52 0.24
N ASP A 47 -46.97 -10.15 -0.55
CA ASP A 47 -45.61 -10.72 -0.45
C ASP A 47 -44.53 -9.72 -0.94
N GLU A 48 -43.25 -10.05 -0.80
CA GLU A 48 -42.10 -9.23 -1.19
C GLU A 48 -41.21 -9.91 -2.23
N ILE A 49 -40.47 -9.11 -3.01
CA ILE A 49 -39.45 -9.59 -3.94
C ILE A 49 -38.07 -9.44 -3.32
N GLY A 50 -37.31 -10.53 -3.31
CA GLY A 50 -35.88 -10.52 -3.01
C GLY A 50 -35.05 -10.42 -4.28
N LEU A 51 -34.09 -9.51 -4.32
CA LEU A 51 -33.16 -9.36 -5.44
C LEU A 51 -31.74 -9.66 -4.96
N TYR A 52 -31.19 -10.78 -5.40
CA TYR A 52 -29.85 -11.22 -5.06
C TYR A 52 -28.94 -10.98 -6.26
N TYR A 53 -27.72 -10.52 -6.00
CA TYR A 53 -26.77 -10.24 -7.05
C TYR A 53 -25.35 -10.62 -6.66
N ALA A 54 -24.59 -11.05 -7.66
CA ALA A 54 -23.22 -11.50 -7.51
C ALA A 54 -22.33 -10.95 -8.62
N SER A 55 -21.06 -10.75 -8.29
CA SER A 55 -20.01 -10.42 -9.25
C SER A 55 -19.40 -11.68 -9.90
N SER A 56 -19.39 -12.82 -9.19
CA SER A 56 -18.72 -14.07 -9.56
C SER A 56 -18.96 -14.58 -10.99
N VAL A 57 -17.87 -15.00 -11.65
CA VAL A 57 -17.86 -15.58 -13.01
C VAL A 57 -18.34 -17.05 -13.01
N SER A 58 -18.04 -17.83 -11.97
CA SER A 58 -18.30 -19.28 -11.94
C SER A 58 -19.71 -19.62 -11.45
N ALA A 59 -19.98 -19.55 -10.14
CA ALA A 59 -21.27 -19.91 -9.53
C ALA A 59 -21.98 -18.68 -8.94
N PHE A 60 -23.31 -18.68 -8.93
CA PHE A 60 -24.09 -17.64 -8.25
C PHE A 60 -23.92 -17.82 -6.73
N HIS A 61 -23.41 -16.80 -6.04
CA HIS A 61 -23.27 -16.79 -4.58
C HIS A 61 -24.08 -15.63 -4.01
N GLU A 62 -24.95 -15.94 -3.05
CA GLU A 62 -25.85 -15.00 -2.37
C GLU A 62 -25.10 -14.15 -1.34
N LEU A 63 -24.20 -13.28 -1.83
CA LEU A 63 -23.41 -12.42 -0.95
C LEU A 63 -24.07 -11.07 -0.71
N ASN A 64 -24.90 -10.60 -1.64
CA ASN A 64 -25.60 -9.34 -1.55
C ASN A 64 -27.07 -9.51 -1.95
N SER A 65 -27.97 -8.93 -1.18
CA SER A 65 -29.40 -8.92 -1.46
C SER A 65 -30.05 -7.60 -1.07
N VAL A 66 -31.14 -7.27 -1.76
CA VAL A 66 -32.03 -6.15 -1.44
C VAL A 66 -33.45 -6.68 -1.55
N ARG A 67 -34.34 -6.25 -0.67
CA ARG A 67 -35.74 -6.68 -0.64
C ARG A 67 -36.65 -5.49 -0.91
N SER A 68 -37.79 -5.76 -1.55
CA SER A 68 -38.83 -4.78 -1.81
C SER A 68 -39.67 -4.50 -0.58
N GLU A 69 -40.50 -3.46 -0.67
CA GLU A 69 -41.66 -3.36 0.20
C GLU A 69 -42.68 -4.44 -0.20
N ILE A 70 -43.64 -4.72 0.68
CA ILE A 70 -44.68 -5.72 0.44
C ILE A 70 -45.58 -5.23 -0.70
N PHE A 71 -45.71 -6.03 -1.76
CA PHE A 71 -46.69 -5.86 -2.83
C PHE A 71 -48.08 -6.20 -2.31
N ARG A 72 -49.08 -5.38 -2.62
CA ARG A 72 -50.47 -5.66 -2.24
C ARG A 72 -51.13 -6.67 -3.18
N ALA A 73 -51.93 -7.56 -2.62
CA ALA A 73 -52.68 -8.58 -3.34
C ALA A 73 -53.61 -7.95 -4.42
N GLY A 74 -53.52 -8.45 -5.65
CA GLY A 74 -54.34 -8.04 -6.79
C GLY A 74 -54.06 -6.64 -7.34
N ILE A 75 -53.01 -5.96 -6.87
CA ILE A 75 -52.64 -4.62 -7.34
C ILE A 75 -51.33 -4.70 -8.13
N ARG A 76 -51.36 -4.19 -9.36
CA ARG A 76 -50.16 -3.96 -10.16
C ARG A 76 -49.38 -2.78 -9.58
N GLU A 77 -48.20 -3.07 -9.05
CA GLU A 77 -47.34 -2.07 -8.43
C GLU A 77 -45.97 -2.02 -9.10
N ARG A 78 -45.34 -0.86 -8.99
CA ARG A 78 -43.98 -0.62 -9.47
C ARG A 78 -43.13 -0.18 -8.29
N GLN A 79 -42.13 -0.98 -7.95
CA GLN A 79 -41.20 -0.68 -6.87
C GLN A 79 -39.76 -0.60 -7.39
N GLU A 80 -38.95 0.29 -6.81
CA GLU A 80 -37.54 0.47 -7.17
C GLU A 80 -36.64 0.08 -5.99
N LEU A 81 -35.71 -0.83 -6.27
CA LEU A 81 -34.71 -1.37 -5.35
C LEU A 81 -33.36 -0.73 -5.66
N PHE A 82 -32.69 -0.15 -4.66
CA PHE A 82 -31.35 0.41 -4.82
C PHE A 82 -30.29 -0.60 -4.42
N PHE A 83 -29.31 -0.81 -5.27
CA PHE A 83 -28.11 -1.59 -4.96
C PHE A 83 -27.15 -0.73 -4.13
N ASN A 84 -26.38 -1.35 -3.23
CA ASN A 84 -25.34 -0.66 -2.45
C ASN A 84 -24.07 -0.41 -3.30
N ASP A 85 -24.22 0.16 -4.50
CA ASP A 85 -23.15 0.40 -5.49
C ASP A 85 -22.36 -0.86 -5.91
N GLY A 86 -23.00 -2.03 -5.83
CA GLY A 86 -22.34 -3.32 -6.08
C GLY A 86 -22.17 -3.67 -7.56
N VAL A 87 -21.25 -4.59 -7.86
CA VAL A 87 -21.12 -5.21 -9.19
C VAL A 87 -22.13 -6.34 -9.32
N ALA A 88 -23.14 -6.16 -10.16
CA ALA A 88 -24.21 -7.12 -10.41
C ALA A 88 -24.04 -7.74 -11.79
N ARG A 89 -23.23 -8.81 -11.89
CA ARG A 89 -23.00 -9.53 -13.14
C ARG A 89 -23.91 -10.75 -13.30
N LYS A 90 -24.44 -11.27 -12.19
CA LYS A 90 -25.50 -12.27 -12.16
C LYS A 90 -26.60 -11.79 -11.23
N ILE A 91 -27.85 -12.06 -11.58
CA ILE A 91 -29.03 -11.67 -10.81
C ILE A 91 -29.94 -12.88 -10.60
N ARG A 92 -30.45 -13.01 -9.38
CA ARG A 92 -31.53 -13.91 -8.98
C ARG A 92 -32.66 -13.06 -8.37
N LEU A 93 -33.90 -13.39 -8.74
CA LEU A 93 -35.12 -12.78 -8.23
C LEU A 93 -35.91 -13.84 -7.47
N ASP A 94 -36.09 -13.61 -6.17
CA ASP A 94 -36.98 -14.38 -5.31
C ASP A 94 -38.37 -13.77 -5.39
N LEU A 95 -39.35 -14.60 -5.70
CA LEU A 95 -40.71 -14.22 -6.09
C LEU A 95 -41.70 -14.43 -4.95
N GLY A 96 -41.29 -14.12 -3.73
CA GLY A 96 -42.11 -14.28 -2.53
C GLY A 96 -41.50 -15.22 -1.49
N ARG A 97 -42.13 -15.26 -0.32
CA ARG A 97 -41.83 -16.22 0.75
C ARG A 97 -42.82 -17.36 0.79
N GLU A 98 -44.02 -17.17 0.24
CA GLU A 98 -45.11 -18.13 0.25
C GLU A 98 -45.46 -18.62 -1.17
N ALA A 99 -46.19 -19.74 -1.23
CA ALA A 99 -46.66 -20.29 -2.50
C ALA A 99 -47.83 -19.46 -3.03
N GLY A 100 -47.82 -19.15 -4.33
CA GLY A 100 -48.87 -18.39 -4.98
C GLY A 100 -48.59 -18.11 -6.45
N GLN A 101 -49.16 -17.02 -6.95
CA GLN A 101 -49.02 -16.57 -8.34
C GLN A 101 -48.50 -15.14 -8.41
N VAL A 102 -47.46 -14.96 -9.22
CA VAL A 102 -46.85 -13.66 -9.50
C VAL A 102 -47.00 -13.34 -10.98
N LYS A 103 -47.61 -12.21 -11.29
CA LYS A 103 -47.61 -11.63 -12.64
C LYS A 103 -46.48 -10.62 -12.73
N LEU A 104 -45.50 -10.89 -13.59
CA LEU A 104 -44.36 -10.00 -13.82
C LEU A 104 -44.51 -9.31 -15.17
N TYR A 105 -44.61 -7.99 -15.15
CA TYR A 105 -44.84 -7.17 -16.34
C TYR A 105 -43.53 -6.63 -16.92
N ARG A 106 -42.61 -6.19 -16.06
CA ARG A 106 -41.36 -5.54 -16.47
C ARG A 106 -40.30 -5.55 -15.37
N LEU A 107 -39.05 -5.74 -15.78
CA LEU A 107 -37.85 -5.49 -14.98
C LEU A 107 -36.98 -4.44 -15.69
N THR A 108 -36.56 -3.38 -15.01
CA THR A 108 -35.64 -2.38 -15.56
C THR A 108 -34.46 -2.15 -14.64
N LEU A 109 -33.25 -2.34 -15.15
CA LEU A 109 -31.99 -2.16 -14.44
C LEU A 109 -31.33 -0.86 -14.90
N LYS A 110 -30.88 -0.03 -13.96
CA LYS A 110 -30.15 1.21 -14.25
C LYS A 110 -28.65 1.02 -13.95
N SER A 111 -27.81 1.31 -14.94
CA SER A 111 -26.35 1.25 -14.84
C SER A 111 -25.75 2.62 -14.54
N HIS A 112 -24.62 2.65 -13.82
CA HIS A 112 -23.83 3.88 -13.63
C HIS A 112 -23.14 4.33 -14.94
N TYR A 113 -22.78 3.40 -15.81
CA TYR A 113 -21.87 3.63 -16.94
C TYR A 113 -22.47 3.29 -18.31
N GLY A 114 -23.69 2.75 -18.31
CA GLY A 114 -24.41 2.31 -19.50
C GLY A 114 -25.84 2.85 -19.55
N SER A 115 -26.57 2.38 -20.56
CA SER A 115 -28.00 2.64 -20.68
C SER A 115 -28.81 1.89 -19.63
N LYS A 116 -30.08 2.25 -19.46
CA LYS A 116 -31.04 1.40 -18.73
C LYS A 116 -31.30 0.13 -19.55
N ARG A 117 -31.27 -1.04 -18.91
CA ARG A 117 -31.62 -2.32 -19.52
C ARG A 117 -32.99 -2.75 -19.05
N THR A 118 -33.96 -2.79 -19.97
CA THR A 118 -35.33 -3.19 -19.69
C THR A 118 -35.58 -4.57 -20.27
N PHE A 119 -36.12 -5.46 -19.44
CA PHE A 119 -36.73 -6.73 -19.84
C PHE A 119 -38.25 -6.53 -19.76
N ASP A 120 -38.91 -6.52 -20.91
CA ASP A 120 -40.35 -6.72 -20.96
C ASP A 120 -40.72 -8.17 -20.63
N HIS A 121 -42.02 -8.49 -20.57
CA HIS A 121 -42.49 -9.84 -20.24
C HIS A 121 -41.92 -10.93 -21.19
N ARG A 122 -41.74 -10.65 -22.48
CA ARG A 122 -41.18 -11.63 -23.44
C ARG A 122 -39.69 -11.84 -23.21
N GLN A 123 -38.95 -10.73 -23.13
CA GLN A 123 -37.51 -10.76 -22.88
C GLN A 123 -37.20 -11.37 -21.51
N PHE A 124 -38.04 -11.15 -20.51
CA PHE A 124 -37.92 -11.78 -19.21
C PHE A 124 -38.09 -13.30 -19.31
N HIS A 125 -39.14 -13.76 -19.98
CA HIS A 125 -39.41 -15.19 -20.19
C HIS A 125 -38.24 -15.91 -20.87
N GLU A 126 -37.62 -15.28 -21.87
CA GLU A 126 -36.46 -15.83 -22.58
C GLU A 126 -35.17 -15.79 -21.74
N ALA A 127 -34.96 -14.69 -21.02
CA ALA A 127 -33.71 -14.40 -20.32
C ALA A 127 -33.63 -15.04 -18.94
N PHE A 128 -34.73 -15.43 -18.30
CA PHE A 128 -34.71 -16.00 -16.95
C PHE A 128 -35.00 -17.50 -16.96
N ALA A 129 -34.28 -18.25 -16.14
CA ALA A 129 -34.49 -19.68 -15.91
C ALA A 129 -35.22 -19.91 -14.57
N PRO A 130 -36.13 -20.89 -14.50
CA PRO A 130 -36.74 -21.30 -13.24
C PRO A 130 -35.67 -21.87 -12.29
N GLY A 131 -35.72 -21.44 -11.04
CA GLY A 131 -34.95 -21.99 -9.93
C GLY A 131 -35.78 -22.97 -9.10
N ASN A 132 -35.42 -23.10 -7.82
CA ASN A 132 -36.20 -23.91 -6.90
C ASN A 132 -37.57 -23.26 -6.65
N GLY A 133 -38.61 -24.07 -6.38
CA GLY A 133 -39.94 -23.58 -6.04
C GLY A 133 -40.74 -22.96 -7.19
N ILE A 134 -40.31 -23.08 -8.45
CA ILE A 134 -41.07 -22.61 -9.62
C ILE A 134 -41.81 -23.78 -10.27
N LEU A 135 -43.15 -23.74 -10.25
CA LEU A 135 -44.02 -24.74 -10.86
C LEU A 135 -44.19 -24.54 -12.37
N SER A 136 -44.50 -23.29 -12.77
CA SER A 136 -44.67 -22.92 -14.17
C SER A 136 -44.25 -21.47 -14.41
N ILE A 137 -43.80 -21.19 -15.64
CA ILE A 137 -43.53 -19.85 -16.15
C ILE A 137 -44.24 -19.71 -17.50
N ASP A 138 -45.45 -19.15 -17.47
CA ASP A 138 -46.33 -19.05 -18.63
C ASP A 138 -46.32 -17.64 -19.21
N LEU A 139 -45.91 -17.51 -20.48
CA LEU A 139 -45.95 -16.24 -21.19
C LEU A 139 -47.40 -15.90 -21.57
N LYS A 140 -47.88 -14.73 -21.12
CA LYS A 140 -49.18 -14.15 -21.50
C LYS A 140 -48.98 -12.92 -22.39
N GLU A 141 -50.08 -12.29 -22.82
CA GLU A 141 -50.04 -11.16 -23.76
C GLU A 141 -49.29 -9.93 -23.23
N ASP A 142 -49.40 -9.65 -21.93
CA ASP A 142 -48.84 -8.45 -21.30
C ASP A 142 -47.95 -8.72 -20.06
N HIS A 143 -47.89 -9.97 -19.59
CA HIS A 143 -47.11 -10.39 -18.42
C HIS A 143 -46.59 -11.82 -18.53
N VAL A 144 -45.66 -12.19 -17.65
CA VAL A 144 -45.30 -13.58 -17.36
C VAL A 144 -46.03 -14.01 -16.10
N LEU A 145 -46.83 -15.06 -16.19
CA LEU A 145 -47.47 -15.68 -15.03
C LEU A 145 -46.55 -16.75 -14.46
N ILE A 146 -46.14 -16.57 -13.20
CA ILE A 146 -45.23 -17.48 -12.51
C ILE A 146 -45.99 -18.11 -11.34
N SER A 147 -46.10 -19.44 -11.36
CA SER A 147 -46.69 -20.19 -10.26
C SER A 147 -45.58 -20.73 -9.36
N THR A 148 -45.69 -20.50 -8.05
CA THR A 148 -44.64 -20.83 -7.07
C THR A 148 -45.11 -21.86 -6.04
N GLU A 149 -44.17 -22.63 -5.51
CA GLU A 149 -44.39 -23.56 -4.40
C GLU A 149 -43.22 -23.55 -3.40
N GLY A 150 -43.49 -24.00 -2.18
CA GLY A 150 -42.48 -24.13 -1.14
C GLY A 150 -42.00 -22.79 -0.59
N ASN A 151 -40.82 -22.82 0.06
CA ASN A 151 -40.18 -21.63 0.62
C ASN A 151 -39.09 -21.16 -0.34
N ASP A 152 -39.08 -19.86 -0.63
CA ASP A 152 -38.06 -19.17 -1.44
C ASP A 152 -38.04 -19.53 -2.95
N PRO A 153 -39.19 -19.38 -3.66
CA PRO A 153 -39.25 -19.58 -5.10
C PRO A 153 -38.45 -18.52 -5.86
N PHE A 154 -37.61 -18.91 -6.82
CA PHE A 154 -36.74 -17.96 -7.51
C PHE A 154 -36.54 -18.20 -8.99
N VAL A 155 -36.17 -17.14 -9.71
CA VAL A 155 -35.73 -17.18 -11.11
C VAL A 155 -34.36 -16.51 -11.26
N VAL A 156 -33.54 -17.04 -12.16
CA VAL A 156 -32.15 -16.58 -12.35
C VAL A 156 -31.93 -16.11 -13.78
N LEU A 157 -31.27 -14.97 -13.95
CA LEU A 157 -30.88 -14.49 -15.27
C LEU A 157 -29.91 -15.48 -15.94
N ARG A 158 -30.21 -15.86 -17.17
CA ARG A 158 -29.35 -16.67 -18.04
C ARG A 158 -28.20 -15.82 -18.57
N GLY A 159 -26.97 -16.32 -18.41
CA GLY A 159 -25.77 -15.63 -18.86
C GLY A 159 -25.34 -14.50 -17.91
N GLU A 160 -24.69 -13.48 -18.46
CA GLU A 160 -24.11 -12.39 -17.69
C GLU A 160 -24.87 -11.08 -17.93
N LEU A 161 -25.10 -10.36 -16.84
CA LEU A 161 -25.57 -8.99 -16.89
C LEU A 161 -24.37 -8.06 -17.16
N LYS A 162 -24.30 -7.59 -18.41
CA LYS A 162 -23.29 -6.67 -18.91
C LYS A 162 -23.95 -5.68 -19.87
N GLU A 163 -23.56 -4.42 -19.76
CA GLU A 163 -23.94 -3.37 -20.69
C GLU A 163 -23.07 -3.36 -21.95
N ASP A 164 -23.68 -3.04 -23.08
CA ASP A 164 -22.99 -2.86 -24.36
C ASP A 164 -22.55 -1.41 -24.52
N ASN A 165 -21.37 -1.08 -23.99
CA ASN A 165 -20.74 0.23 -24.17
C ASN A 165 -19.36 0.06 -24.80
N ASN A 166 -19.27 0.29 -26.12
CA ASN A 166 -18.01 0.14 -26.88
C ASN A 166 -16.96 1.17 -26.50
N LEU A 167 -17.35 2.35 -26.01
CA LEU A 167 -16.39 3.38 -25.57
C LEU A 167 -15.60 2.87 -24.35
N LEU A 168 -16.31 2.41 -23.32
CA LEU A 168 -15.69 1.89 -22.11
C LEU A 168 -15.12 0.48 -22.32
N GLY A 169 -15.84 -0.36 -23.05
CA GLY A 169 -15.46 -1.75 -23.28
C GLY A 169 -14.28 -1.89 -24.23
N ILE A 170 -14.17 -1.10 -25.29
CA ILE A 170 -13.16 -1.33 -26.35
C ILE A 170 -12.25 -0.12 -26.54
N ALA A 171 -12.81 1.06 -26.79
CA ALA A 171 -12.02 2.24 -27.15
C ALA A 171 -11.10 2.68 -26.02
N MET A 172 -11.57 2.74 -24.78
CA MET A 172 -10.75 3.08 -23.61
C MET A 172 -9.60 2.09 -23.40
N PRO A 173 -9.82 0.76 -23.32
CA PRO A 173 -8.74 -0.21 -23.28
C PRO A 173 -7.74 -0.06 -24.42
N LEU A 174 -8.21 0.24 -25.64
CA LEU A 174 -7.34 0.43 -26.79
C LEU A 174 -6.46 1.67 -26.64
N VAL A 175 -7.03 2.80 -26.19
CA VAL A 175 -6.28 4.04 -25.92
C VAL A 175 -5.23 3.81 -24.85
N TYR A 176 -5.58 3.15 -23.74
CA TYR A 176 -4.63 2.85 -22.68
C TYR A 176 -3.57 1.83 -23.12
N ALA A 177 -3.93 0.83 -23.92
CA ALA A 177 -2.96 -0.11 -24.50
C ALA A 177 -2.01 0.56 -25.48
N LEU A 178 -2.48 1.52 -26.27
CA LEU A 178 -1.63 2.35 -27.12
C LEU A 178 -0.68 3.21 -26.27
N ALA A 179 -1.18 3.87 -25.23
CA ALA A 179 -0.34 4.64 -24.31
C ALA A 179 0.70 3.75 -23.61
N PHE A 180 0.31 2.55 -23.18
CA PHE A 180 1.22 1.55 -22.59
C PHE A 180 2.25 1.05 -23.61
N PHE A 181 1.85 0.83 -24.86
CA PHE A 181 2.79 0.49 -25.94
C PHE A 181 3.81 1.61 -26.17
N LEU A 182 3.36 2.87 -26.25
CA LEU A 182 4.24 4.03 -26.40
C LEU A 182 5.20 4.16 -25.22
N LEU A 183 4.71 3.97 -23.99
CA LEU A 183 5.54 3.91 -22.79
C LEU A 183 6.60 2.81 -22.93
N LEU A 184 6.21 1.56 -23.23
CA LEU A 184 7.14 0.45 -23.44
C LEU A 184 8.12 0.70 -24.59
N SER A 185 7.71 1.44 -25.63
CA SER A 185 8.55 1.76 -26.78
C SER A 185 9.74 2.63 -26.38
N THR A 186 9.51 3.60 -25.48
CA THR A 186 10.51 4.51 -24.91
C THR A 186 11.22 3.92 -23.68
N PHE A 187 10.61 2.94 -23.01
CA PHE A 187 11.15 2.35 -21.80
C PHE A 187 12.32 1.43 -22.10
N ASN A 188 13.42 1.64 -21.37
CA ASN A 188 14.56 0.73 -21.36
C ASN A 188 14.90 0.34 -19.91
N ILE A 189 14.84 -0.97 -19.64
CA ILE A 189 15.09 -1.52 -18.31
C ILE A 189 16.52 -1.26 -17.82
N SER A 190 17.50 -1.22 -18.74
CA SER A 190 18.91 -1.00 -18.35
C SER A 190 19.17 0.43 -17.90
N THR A 191 18.40 1.40 -18.40
CA THR A 191 18.46 2.81 -18.02
C THR A 191 17.36 3.21 -17.05
N PHE A 192 16.58 2.24 -16.55
CA PHE A 192 15.48 2.54 -15.65
C PHE A 192 16.03 3.18 -14.37
N PRO A 193 15.61 4.41 -14.01
CA PRO A 193 16.26 5.17 -12.94
C PRO A 193 16.32 4.47 -11.58
N ALA A 194 15.32 3.65 -11.22
CA ALA A 194 15.38 2.86 -9.99
C ALA A 194 16.53 1.83 -10.01
N ILE A 195 16.81 1.21 -11.16
CA ILE A 195 17.91 0.25 -11.30
C ILE A 195 19.27 0.97 -11.34
N ALA A 196 19.35 2.11 -12.03
CA ALA A 196 20.56 2.92 -12.07
C ALA A 196 20.92 3.47 -10.68
N ASP A 197 19.95 4.06 -9.98
CA ASP A 197 20.15 4.62 -8.64
C ASP A 197 20.56 3.55 -7.63
N LEU A 198 20.15 2.29 -7.79
CA LEU A 198 20.59 1.19 -6.92
C LEU A 198 22.13 1.00 -6.93
N ARG A 199 22.78 1.34 -8.04
CA ARG A 199 24.25 1.25 -8.17
C ARG A 199 24.96 2.49 -7.66
N GLU A 200 24.35 3.67 -7.85
CA GLU A 200 25.01 4.96 -7.65
C GLU A 200 24.68 5.65 -6.31
N LYS A 201 23.60 5.25 -5.62
CA LYS A 201 23.07 6.01 -4.48
C LYS A 201 24.04 6.03 -3.30
N THR A 202 24.39 7.25 -2.89
CA THR A 202 25.00 7.60 -1.60
C THR A 202 23.90 7.78 -0.55
N SER A 203 24.10 7.28 0.68
CA SER A 203 23.19 7.63 1.78
C SER A 203 23.33 9.11 2.15
N SER A 204 22.29 9.72 2.75
CA SER A 204 22.35 11.11 3.25
C SER A 204 23.37 11.29 4.37
N ALA A 205 23.77 10.20 5.03
CA ALA A 205 24.86 10.19 5.99
C ALA A 205 26.24 10.25 5.30
N GLY A 206 26.31 10.32 3.96
CA GLY A 206 27.53 10.27 3.16
C GLY A 206 28.34 9.00 3.43
N LEU A 207 27.65 7.92 3.79
CA LEU A 207 28.20 6.58 3.98
C LEU A 207 27.67 5.72 2.83
N HIS A 208 28.55 5.15 2.00
CA HIS A 208 28.19 4.16 0.99
C HIS A 208 28.03 2.78 1.63
N ILE A 209 27.12 2.65 2.60
CA ILE A 209 26.83 1.37 3.23
C ILE A 209 25.54 0.83 2.62
N GLY A 210 25.67 -0.02 1.59
CA GLY A 210 24.54 -0.70 0.96
C GLY A 210 23.67 -1.46 1.98
N ALA A 211 24.25 -1.88 3.10
CA ALA A 211 23.53 -2.53 4.19
C ALA A 211 22.44 -1.65 4.83
N LEU A 212 22.56 -0.32 4.84
CA LEU A 212 21.53 0.56 5.40
C LEU A 212 20.26 0.62 4.53
N ASP A 213 20.43 0.60 3.20
CA ASP A 213 19.29 0.41 2.28
C ASP A 213 18.72 -1.01 2.45
N GLY A 214 19.60 -2.00 2.67
CA GLY A 214 19.23 -3.33 3.13
C GLY A 214 18.28 -3.36 4.32
N ILE A 215 18.64 -2.68 5.41
CA ILE A 215 17.81 -2.62 6.62
C ILE A 215 16.42 -2.04 6.29
N ARG A 216 16.32 -1.04 5.40
CA ARG A 216 15.02 -0.50 4.94
C ARG A 216 14.22 -1.53 4.18
N GLY A 217 14.86 -2.26 3.26
CA GLY A 217 14.22 -3.32 2.50
C GLY A 217 13.72 -4.43 3.41
N PHE A 218 14.54 -4.84 4.37
CA PHE A 218 14.16 -5.83 5.37
C PHE A 218 12.96 -5.36 6.19
N ALA A 219 12.99 -4.11 6.69
CA ALA A 219 11.90 -3.54 7.44
C ALA A 219 10.58 -3.52 6.64
N ALA A 220 10.62 -3.14 5.35
CA ALA A 220 9.45 -3.17 4.47
C ALA A 220 8.92 -4.59 4.24
N LEU A 221 9.80 -5.56 4.00
CA LEU A 221 9.41 -6.96 3.79
C LEU A 221 8.86 -7.61 5.06
N VAL A 222 9.37 -7.25 6.24
CA VAL A 222 8.85 -7.70 7.53
C VAL A 222 7.42 -7.18 7.76
N VAL A 223 7.14 -5.92 7.43
CA VAL A 223 5.76 -5.37 7.44
C VAL A 223 4.86 -6.13 6.47
N LEU A 224 5.34 -6.37 5.24
CA LEU A 224 4.58 -7.14 4.25
C LEU A 224 4.27 -8.56 4.76
N ALA A 225 5.26 -9.24 5.36
CA ALA A 225 5.11 -10.59 5.89
C ALA A 225 4.02 -10.70 6.97
N GLU A 226 3.84 -9.66 7.79
CA GLU A 226 2.71 -9.59 8.72
C GLU A 226 1.37 -9.48 7.99
N HIS A 227 1.23 -8.52 7.07
CA HIS A 227 -0.04 -8.25 6.40
C HIS A 227 -0.48 -9.36 5.42
N THR A 228 0.45 -10.16 4.90
CA THR A 228 0.13 -11.32 4.07
C THR A 228 -0.08 -12.60 4.88
N GLY A 229 0.24 -12.59 6.18
CA GLY A 229 0.03 -13.73 7.08
C GLY A 229 1.17 -14.76 7.10
N VAL A 230 2.37 -14.40 6.62
CA VAL A 230 3.56 -15.26 6.69
C VAL A 230 4.06 -15.36 8.14
N LEU A 231 4.17 -14.23 8.84
CA LEU A 231 4.59 -14.17 10.24
C LEU A 231 3.74 -13.13 10.98
N LYS A 232 2.87 -13.59 11.89
CA LYS A 232 1.97 -12.68 12.64
C LYS A 232 2.73 -11.92 13.72
N GLY A 233 2.47 -10.62 13.88
CA GLY A 233 3.05 -9.78 14.95
C GLY A 233 4.43 -9.20 14.66
N ILE A 234 5.04 -9.52 13.51
CA ILE A 234 6.41 -9.12 13.20
C ILE A 234 6.52 -7.72 12.57
N GLY A 235 5.50 -7.18 11.93
CA GLY A 235 5.56 -5.94 11.15
C GLY A 235 5.89 -4.72 11.99
N SER A 236 5.47 -4.68 13.26
CA SER A 236 5.88 -3.63 14.21
C SER A 236 7.41 -3.53 14.37
N LEU A 237 8.15 -4.64 14.31
CA LEU A 237 9.63 -4.64 14.29
C LEU A 237 10.19 -3.85 13.10
N GLY A 238 9.57 -4.02 11.92
CA GLY A 238 9.92 -3.26 10.72
C GLY A 238 9.71 -1.75 10.91
N VAL A 239 8.59 -1.35 11.53
CA VAL A 239 8.31 0.06 11.83
C VAL A 239 9.35 0.65 12.79
N TRP A 240 9.75 -0.08 13.84
CA TRP A 240 10.78 0.37 14.77
C TRP A 240 12.16 0.50 14.13
N LEU A 241 12.51 -0.40 13.21
CA LEU A 241 13.71 -0.28 12.37
C LEU A 241 13.67 0.98 11.51
N PHE A 242 12.52 1.33 10.91
CA PHE A 242 12.39 2.57 10.14
C PHE A 242 12.58 3.83 11.00
N PHE A 243 12.00 3.86 12.21
CA PHE A 243 12.12 5.01 13.10
C PHE A 243 13.56 5.19 13.62
N ALA A 244 14.19 4.11 14.09
CA ALA A 244 15.59 4.14 14.52
C ALA A 244 16.53 4.51 13.35
N LEU A 245 16.31 3.95 12.15
CA LEU A 245 17.13 4.28 10.99
C LEU A 245 16.95 5.73 10.54
N SER A 246 15.76 6.31 10.70
CA SER A 246 15.50 7.71 10.42
C SER A 246 16.31 8.62 11.34
N GLY A 247 16.32 8.36 12.66
CA GLY A 247 17.16 9.10 13.61
C GLY A 247 18.66 8.97 13.28
N PHE A 248 19.09 7.76 12.94
CA PHE A 248 20.49 7.49 12.59
C PHE A 248 20.95 8.29 11.38
N LEU A 249 20.19 8.23 10.28
CA LEU A 249 20.56 8.86 9.02
C LEU A 249 20.40 10.39 9.03
N LEU A 250 19.43 10.92 9.77
CA LEU A 250 19.19 12.36 9.83
C LEU A 250 20.15 13.10 10.76
N SER A 251 20.76 12.40 11.72
CA SER A 251 21.75 12.99 12.64
C SER A 251 23.12 13.20 11.99
N ALA A 252 23.47 12.39 10.98
CA ALA A 252 24.80 12.36 10.37
C ALA A 252 25.34 13.73 9.86
N PRO A 253 24.54 14.60 9.21
CA PRO A 253 25.02 15.92 8.79
C PRO A 253 25.44 16.83 9.96
N PHE A 254 24.81 16.68 11.13
CA PHE A 254 25.06 17.48 12.33
C PHE A 254 26.23 16.94 13.14
N ILE A 255 26.42 15.63 13.13
CA ILE A 255 27.60 14.99 13.72
C ILE A 255 28.87 15.46 12.99
N ARG A 256 28.83 15.49 11.65
CA ARG A 256 29.97 15.92 10.82
C ARG A 256 30.27 17.42 10.91
N GLN A 257 29.24 18.25 11.02
CA GLN A 257 29.37 19.71 11.12
C GLN A 257 28.34 20.25 12.14
N PRO A 258 28.69 20.29 13.44
CA PRO A 258 27.76 20.66 14.50
C PRO A 258 27.14 22.06 14.36
N SER A 259 27.87 23.02 13.79
CA SER A 259 27.37 24.38 13.54
C SER A 259 26.17 24.44 12.60
N ARG A 260 25.90 23.39 11.80
CA ARG A 260 24.69 23.30 10.97
C ARG A 260 23.40 23.30 11.78
N ALA A 261 23.46 22.90 13.04
CA ALA A 261 22.30 22.83 13.93
C ALA A 261 21.65 24.22 14.17
N VAL A 262 22.43 25.30 14.09
CA VAL A 262 21.97 26.67 14.31
C VAL A 262 21.94 27.51 13.03
N SER A 263 22.15 26.89 11.86
CA SER A 263 22.13 27.57 10.57
C SER A 263 20.71 27.61 9.99
N PRO A 264 20.06 28.78 9.87
CA PRO A 264 18.69 28.87 9.33
C PRO A 264 18.60 28.36 7.89
N GLY A 265 19.59 28.70 7.05
CA GLY A 265 19.65 28.24 5.67
C GLY A 265 19.77 26.72 5.55
N PHE A 266 20.57 26.08 6.42
CA PHE A 266 20.67 24.61 6.42
C PHE A 266 19.39 23.95 6.94
N MET A 267 18.75 24.53 7.96
CA MET A 267 17.46 24.06 8.49
C MET A 267 16.33 24.13 7.47
N GLY A 268 16.21 25.26 6.76
CA GLY A 268 15.25 25.40 5.67
C GLY A 268 15.49 24.34 4.59
N ALA A 269 16.74 24.18 4.15
CA ALA A 269 17.08 23.17 3.16
C ALA A 269 16.84 21.72 3.68
N TYR A 270 17.04 21.46 4.96
CA TYR A 270 16.70 20.19 5.60
C TYR A 270 15.20 19.90 5.51
N LEU A 271 14.36 20.83 5.97
CA LEU A 271 12.91 20.68 5.92
C LEU A 271 12.42 20.50 4.47
N THR A 272 12.92 21.31 3.53
CA THR A 272 12.56 21.15 2.11
C THR A 272 12.92 19.77 1.57
N ARG A 273 14.10 19.22 1.90
CA ARG A 273 14.50 17.85 1.49
C ARG A 273 13.66 16.75 2.14
N ARG A 274 13.01 17.03 3.28
CA ARG A 274 12.11 16.08 3.95
C ARG A 274 10.71 16.15 3.36
N LEU A 275 10.18 17.35 3.14
CA LEU A 275 8.90 17.56 2.47
C LEU A 275 8.92 16.99 1.04
N LYS A 276 9.96 17.26 0.25
CA LYS A 276 10.14 16.70 -1.10
C LYS A 276 10.28 15.18 -1.14
N ARG A 277 10.58 14.55 0.01
CA ARG A 277 10.67 13.09 0.11
C ARG A 277 9.30 12.45 0.39
N ILE A 278 8.48 13.08 1.23
CA ILE A 278 7.20 12.49 1.68
C ILE A 278 6.03 12.97 0.83
N LEU A 279 5.90 14.30 0.65
CA LEU A 279 4.68 14.91 0.11
C LEU A 279 4.27 14.41 -1.29
N PRO A 280 5.17 14.29 -2.29
CA PRO A 280 4.73 13.98 -3.65
C PRO A 280 3.99 12.65 -3.74
N MET A 281 4.59 11.58 -3.20
CA MET A 281 3.98 10.25 -3.25
C MET A 281 2.87 10.10 -2.21
N TYR A 282 2.98 10.73 -1.04
CA TYR A 282 1.89 10.71 -0.04
C TYR A 282 0.61 11.34 -0.58
N TYR A 283 0.72 12.54 -1.19
CA TYR A 283 -0.44 13.22 -1.76
C TYR A 283 -0.97 12.52 -3.01
N ALA A 284 -0.11 11.98 -3.87
CA ALA A 284 -0.55 11.14 -4.99
C ALA A 284 -1.38 9.94 -4.49
N PHE A 285 -0.90 9.24 -3.45
CA PHE A 285 -1.64 8.15 -2.84
C PHE A 285 -2.95 8.60 -2.21
N LEU A 286 -2.96 9.67 -1.42
CA LEU A 286 -4.19 10.16 -0.77
C LEU A 286 -5.24 10.58 -1.78
N VAL A 287 -4.85 11.33 -2.81
CA VAL A 287 -5.78 11.75 -3.87
C VAL A 287 -6.39 10.51 -4.53
N LEU A 288 -5.56 9.52 -4.89
CA LEU A 288 -6.07 8.29 -5.50
C LEU A 288 -6.93 7.46 -4.54
N ALA A 289 -6.53 7.30 -3.28
CA ALA A 289 -7.21 6.41 -2.34
C ALA A 289 -8.47 7.04 -1.71
N MET A 290 -8.43 8.32 -1.37
CA MET A 290 -9.52 9.00 -0.65
C MET A 290 -10.57 9.60 -1.58
N MET A 291 -10.21 10.03 -2.80
CA MET A 291 -11.23 10.46 -3.78
C MET A 291 -12.21 9.34 -4.10
N MET A 292 -11.74 8.08 -4.10
CA MET A 292 -12.61 6.92 -4.36
C MET A 292 -13.65 6.68 -3.25
N HIS A 293 -13.47 7.23 -2.04
CA HIS A 293 -14.37 7.02 -0.92
C HIS A 293 -15.33 8.20 -0.66
N GLY A 294 -15.17 9.34 -1.34
CA GLY A 294 -16.04 10.50 -1.20
C GLY A 294 -15.96 11.25 0.15
N LYS A 295 -15.03 10.88 1.04
CA LYS A 295 -14.90 11.43 2.40
C LYS A 295 -13.95 12.61 2.46
N THR A 296 -14.44 13.78 2.07
CA THR A 296 -13.62 15.00 1.92
C THR A 296 -13.06 15.52 3.24
N ASP A 297 -13.78 15.39 4.34
CA ASP A 297 -13.36 15.81 5.68
C ASP A 297 -12.23 14.94 6.25
N GLU A 298 -12.31 13.61 6.06
CA GLU A 298 -11.23 12.68 6.39
C GLU A 298 -10.00 12.98 5.52
N MET A 299 -10.19 13.25 4.23
CA MET A 299 -9.10 13.60 3.32
C MET A 299 -8.33 14.85 3.78
N VAL A 300 -9.02 15.94 4.16
CA VAL A 300 -8.37 17.18 4.65
C VAL A 300 -7.53 16.90 5.91
N ARG A 301 -8.04 16.11 6.85
CA ARG A 301 -7.29 15.73 8.06
C ARG A 301 -6.02 14.94 7.74
N HIS A 302 -6.07 14.05 6.74
CA HIS A 302 -4.90 13.32 6.26
C HIS A 302 -3.89 14.22 5.53
N LEU A 303 -4.35 15.14 4.69
CA LEU A 303 -3.50 16.08 3.95
C LEU A 303 -2.66 16.98 4.87
N LEU A 304 -3.25 17.37 6.00
CA LEU A 304 -2.62 18.19 7.04
C LEU A 304 -1.82 17.38 8.07
N PHE A 305 -1.70 16.05 7.91
CA PHE A 305 -1.07 15.13 8.87
C PHE A 305 -1.69 15.17 10.28
N LEU A 306 -2.95 15.62 10.39
CA LEU A 306 -3.70 15.61 11.65
C LEU A 306 -4.21 14.21 11.99
N GLN A 307 -4.33 13.35 10.98
CA GLN A 307 -4.81 11.97 11.08
C GLN A 307 -4.05 11.08 10.08
N GLY A 308 -3.77 9.84 10.48
CA GLY A 308 -3.25 8.81 9.60
C GLY A 308 -3.94 7.46 9.86
N ASP A 309 -4.90 7.10 9.01
CA ASP A 309 -5.63 5.83 9.12
C ASP A 309 -4.91 4.67 8.43
N GLY A 310 -5.24 3.46 8.85
CA GLY A 310 -4.54 2.28 8.36
C GLY A 310 -3.04 2.39 8.65
N HIS A 311 -2.21 1.94 7.72
CA HIS A 311 -0.75 2.07 7.79
C HIS A 311 -0.23 3.52 7.76
N LEU A 312 -1.07 4.52 7.43
CA LEU A 312 -0.64 5.91 7.32
C LEU A 312 -0.29 6.55 8.67
N TRP A 313 -0.66 5.94 9.80
CA TRP A 313 -0.37 6.44 11.15
C TRP A 313 1.12 6.72 11.42
N THR A 314 2.03 6.07 10.67
CA THR A 314 3.48 6.28 10.78
C THR A 314 3.93 7.61 10.19
N LEU A 315 3.16 8.23 9.29
CA LEU A 315 3.53 9.48 8.63
C LEU A 315 3.42 10.71 9.56
N PRO A 316 2.33 10.90 10.34
CA PRO A 316 2.31 11.92 11.39
C PRO A 316 3.47 11.78 12.38
N GLN A 317 3.85 10.55 12.74
CA GLN A 317 5.02 10.27 13.59
C GLN A 317 6.32 10.76 12.92
N GLU A 318 6.52 10.44 11.64
CA GLU A 318 7.71 10.87 10.90
C GLU A 318 7.78 12.40 10.72
N MET A 319 6.66 13.06 10.43
CA MET A 319 6.57 14.52 10.38
C MET A 319 6.89 15.15 11.74
N PHE A 320 6.39 14.55 12.83
CA PHE A 320 6.74 14.96 14.19
C PHE A 320 8.25 14.86 14.45
N PHE A 321 8.91 13.77 14.04
CA PHE A 321 10.36 13.63 14.16
C PHE A 321 11.12 14.71 13.40
N TYR A 322 10.64 15.12 12.22
CA TYR A 322 11.27 16.17 11.42
C TYR A 322 11.17 17.54 12.07
N MET A 323 10.11 17.79 12.84
CA MET A 323 9.95 19.02 13.62
C MET A 323 10.79 19.00 14.90
N VAL A 324 10.90 17.85 15.57
CA VAL A 324 11.67 17.71 16.82
C VAL A 324 13.18 17.69 16.58
N LEU A 325 13.66 17.10 15.48
CA LEU A 325 15.09 16.95 15.23
C LEU A 325 15.87 18.28 15.30
N PRO A 326 15.45 19.39 14.66
CA PRO A 326 16.13 20.69 14.77
C PRO A 326 16.35 21.13 16.22
N LEU A 327 15.37 20.93 17.09
CA LEU A 327 15.44 21.30 18.51
C LEU A 327 16.49 20.45 19.24
N VAL A 328 16.48 19.13 19.00
CA VAL A 328 17.41 18.20 19.62
C VAL A 328 18.85 18.50 19.18
N VAL A 329 19.10 18.67 17.88
CA VAL A 329 20.46 18.94 17.40
C VAL A 329 20.97 20.33 17.80
N ALA A 330 20.08 21.33 17.91
CA ALA A 330 20.44 22.63 18.45
C ALA A 330 20.84 22.53 19.93
N ALA A 331 20.07 21.80 20.75
CA ALA A 331 20.42 21.56 22.15
C ALA A 331 21.78 20.85 22.29
N LEU A 332 22.02 19.80 21.50
CA LEU A 332 23.33 19.10 21.48
C LEU A 332 24.48 20.05 21.12
N TYR A 333 24.28 20.93 20.15
CA TYR A 333 25.30 21.90 19.76
C TYR A 333 25.52 22.99 20.82
N LEU A 334 24.45 23.60 21.34
CA LEU A 334 24.54 24.71 22.27
C LEU A 334 25.05 24.28 23.65
N LEU A 335 24.57 23.14 24.16
CA LEU A 335 24.91 22.64 25.50
C LEU A 335 26.21 21.84 25.50
N LEU A 336 26.42 21.00 24.49
CA LEU A 336 27.51 20.01 24.49
C LEU A 336 28.59 20.32 23.44
N ARG A 337 28.44 21.43 22.69
CA ARG A 337 29.41 21.91 21.68
C ARG A 337 29.79 20.86 20.64
N GLY A 338 28.88 19.92 20.34
CA GLY A 338 29.12 18.84 19.39
C GLY A 338 30.03 17.72 19.88
N ARG A 339 30.36 17.67 21.20
CA ARG A 339 31.14 16.57 21.77
C ARG A 339 30.34 15.27 21.75
N GLN A 340 30.92 14.23 21.17
CA GLN A 340 30.16 13.03 20.80
C GLN A 340 29.71 12.21 22.03
N LEU A 341 30.62 11.87 22.96
CA LEU A 341 30.25 11.06 24.14
C LEU A 341 29.22 11.76 25.06
N PRO A 342 29.38 13.04 25.45
CA PRO A 342 28.31 13.74 26.17
C PRO A 342 26.98 13.73 25.40
N SER A 343 27.01 13.85 24.07
CA SER A 343 25.81 13.77 23.23
C SER A 343 25.15 12.39 23.26
N VAL A 344 25.93 11.30 23.29
CA VAL A 344 25.41 9.94 23.48
C VAL A 344 24.70 9.81 24.83
N ILE A 345 25.32 10.28 25.91
CA ILE A 345 24.74 10.22 27.26
C ILE A 345 23.46 11.06 27.33
N PHE A 346 23.48 12.27 26.79
CA PHE A 346 22.31 13.15 26.73
C PHE A 346 21.16 12.49 25.95
N LEU A 347 21.44 11.93 24.77
CA LEU A 347 20.42 11.25 23.96
C LEU A 347 19.91 9.96 24.62
N LEU A 348 20.75 9.25 25.38
CA LEU A 348 20.32 8.10 26.18
C LEU A 348 19.32 8.53 27.24
N VAL A 349 19.64 9.57 28.02
CA VAL A 349 18.72 10.12 29.03
C VAL A 349 17.43 10.60 28.36
N LEU A 350 17.53 11.35 27.25
CA LEU A 350 16.37 11.83 26.53
C LEU A 350 15.50 10.69 25.96
N THR A 351 16.12 9.60 25.52
CA THR A 351 15.41 8.39 25.05
C THR A 351 14.64 7.72 26.19
N ILE A 352 15.28 7.56 27.36
CA ILE A 352 14.62 6.98 28.56
C ILE A 352 13.45 7.87 28.99
N VAL A 353 13.66 9.18 29.05
CA VAL A 353 12.63 10.17 29.37
C VAL A 353 11.48 10.10 28.35
N ALA A 354 11.80 10.06 27.06
CA ALA A 354 10.79 9.96 26.00
C ALA A 354 9.96 8.69 26.14
N HIS A 355 10.57 7.53 26.41
CA HIS A 355 9.82 6.28 26.62
C HIS A 355 8.98 6.26 27.90
N ARG A 356 9.39 7.00 28.94
CA ARG A 356 8.68 7.00 30.23
C ARG A 356 7.53 8.01 30.30
N TYR A 357 7.69 9.16 29.65
CA TYR A 357 6.83 10.34 29.85
C TYR A 357 6.10 10.84 28.60
N THR A 358 6.44 10.34 27.41
CA THR A 358 5.67 10.71 26.22
C THR A 358 4.33 9.99 26.26
N SER A 359 3.26 10.73 26.58
CA SER A 359 1.90 10.23 26.64
C SER A 359 0.97 11.00 25.71
N THR A 360 -0.20 10.43 25.43
CA THR A 360 -1.26 11.07 24.66
C THR A 360 -1.88 12.29 25.34
N GLU A 361 -1.58 12.54 26.61
CA GLU A 361 -2.03 13.71 27.35
C GLU A 361 -1.21 14.96 27.01
N PHE A 362 0.10 14.79 26.76
CA PHE A 362 0.99 15.90 26.40
C PHE A 362 0.97 16.17 24.90
N ILE A 363 1.16 15.13 24.08
CA ILE A 363 1.20 15.23 22.62
C ILE A 363 0.47 14.00 22.07
N ALA A 364 -0.69 14.22 21.45
CA ALA A 364 -1.45 13.18 20.79
C ALA A 364 -1.25 13.24 19.27
N LEU A 365 -0.81 12.14 18.69
CA LEU A 365 -0.86 11.93 17.24
C LEU A 365 -2.04 11.02 16.94
N TYR A 366 -2.80 11.26 15.87
CA TYR A 366 -4.02 10.49 15.62
C TYR A 366 -3.83 9.45 14.52
N GLY A 367 -4.27 8.22 14.76
CA GLY A 367 -4.27 7.15 13.77
C GLY A 367 -5.09 5.93 14.17
N TYR A 368 -5.60 5.19 13.18
CA TYR A 368 -6.58 4.11 13.36
C TYR A 368 -7.78 4.51 14.24
N GLY A 369 -8.30 5.74 14.06
CA GLY A 369 -9.43 6.24 14.84
C GLY A 369 -9.14 6.53 16.32
N LYS A 370 -7.88 6.55 16.76
CA LYS A 370 -7.51 6.81 18.17
C LYS A 370 -6.29 7.70 18.32
N LYS A 371 -6.12 8.26 19.52
CA LYS A 371 -4.88 8.94 19.93
C LYS A 371 -3.76 7.91 20.12
N LEU A 372 -2.60 8.22 19.60
CA LEU A 372 -1.37 7.43 19.64
C LEU A 372 -0.27 8.25 20.31
N GLU A 373 0.55 7.55 21.08
CA GLU A 373 1.74 8.13 21.70
C GLU A 373 2.80 8.43 20.63
N PRO A 374 3.53 9.55 20.73
CA PRO A 374 4.69 9.79 19.90
C PRO A 374 5.80 8.77 20.16
N MET A 375 6.26 8.10 19.10
CA MET A 375 7.30 7.08 19.16
C MET A 375 8.71 7.70 19.19
N LEU A 376 8.85 8.83 19.90
CA LEU A 376 10.02 9.70 19.88
C LEU A 376 11.29 8.99 20.34
N GLY A 377 11.21 8.14 21.38
CA GLY A 377 12.41 7.45 21.86
C GLY A 377 13.00 6.45 20.85
N ASN A 378 12.19 5.89 19.93
CA ASN A 378 12.70 5.00 18.87
C ASN A 378 13.55 5.80 17.86
N PHE A 379 13.08 7.00 17.53
CA PHE A 379 13.83 7.95 16.72
C PHE A 379 15.10 8.44 17.41
N LEU A 380 15.00 8.84 18.69
CA LEU A 380 16.14 9.29 19.50
C LEU A 380 17.21 8.20 19.70
N THR A 381 16.80 6.94 19.85
CA THR A 381 17.72 5.79 19.85
C THR A 381 18.56 5.80 18.58
N GLY A 382 17.93 5.99 17.42
CA GLY A 382 18.62 6.14 16.14
C GLY A 382 19.69 7.23 16.17
N MET A 383 19.32 8.41 16.67
CA MET A 383 20.25 9.53 16.81
C MET A 383 21.42 9.17 17.74
N MET A 384 21.13 8.61 18.92
CA MET A 384 22.11 8.17 19.91
C MET A 384 23.13 7.20 19.29
N ILE A 385 22.64 6.21 18.53
CA ILE A 385 23.49 5.22 17.87
C ILE A 385 24.38 5.87 16.80
N ALA A 386 23.91 6.89 16.08
CA ALA A 386 24.75 7.61 15.13
C ALA A 386 25.91 8.34 15.80
N TYR A 387 25.65 9.01 16.93
CA TYR A 387 26.71 9.65 17.74
C TYR A 387 27.66 8.62 18.33
N LEU A 388 27.15 7.49 18.82
CA LEU A 388 27.96 6.40 19.36
C LEU A 388 28.86 5.79 18.29
N TYR A 389 28.33 5.53 17.10
CA TYR A 389 29.11 5.03 15.97
C TYR A 389 30.28 5.96 15.62
N HIS A 390 30.05 7.27 15.57
CA HIS A 390 31.11 8.22 15.25
C HIS A 390 32.14 8.30 16.38
N TRP A 391 31.69 8.28 17.64
CA TRP A 391 32.58 8.30 18.80
C TRP A 391 33.49 7.08 18.86
N LEU A 392 32.97 5.89 18.57
CA LEU A 392 33.78 4.67 18.45
C LEU A 392 34.85 4.83 17.36
N GLY A 393 34.53 5.50 16.25
CA GLY A 393 35.45 5.78 15.16
C GLY A 393 36.61 6.73 15.54
N GLU A 394 36.44 7.57 16.55
CA GLU A 394 37.47 8.49 17.06
C GLU A 394 38.15 8.00 18.34
N ASN A 395 37.57 6.99 19.01
CA ASN A 395 38.05 6.51 20.30
C ASN A 395 39.35 5.70 20.14
N ARG A 396 40.42 6.17 20.79
CA ARG A 396 41.75 5.54 20.74
C ARG A 396 41.76 4.08 21.22
N TYR A 397 40.97 3.72 22.23
CA TYR A 397 40.92 2.34 22.73
C TYR A 397 40.20 1.42 21.75
N PHE A 398 39.06 1.87 21.21
CA PHE A 398 38.33 1.11 20.20
C PHE A 398 39.17 0.88 18.93
N LEU A 399 39.91 1.91 18.51
CA LEU A 399 40.81 1.83 17.37
C LEU A 399 42.02 0.89 17.57
N ARG A 400 42.38 0.54 18.81
CA ARG A 400 43.43 -0.44 19.14
C ARG A 400 42.95 -1.89 19.09
N LEU A 401 41.63 -2.12 19.11
CA LEU A 401 41.09 -3.47 19.00
C LEU A 401 41.37 -4.05 17.61
N ASP A 402 41.53 -5.36 17.52
CA ASP A 402 41.62 -6.03 16.22
C ASP A 402 40.33 -5.80 15.43
N ARG A 403 40.45 -5.06 14.32
CA ARG A 403 39.34 -4.70 13.45
C ARG A 403 38.67 -5.92 12.86
N THR A 404 39.42 -7.00 12.62
CA THR A 404 38.88 -8.25 12.07
C THR A 404 38.00 -8.92 13.11
N PHE A 405 38.52 -9.11 14.32
CA PHE A 405 37.75 -9.61 15.46
C PHE A 405 36.47 -8.80 15.71
N VAL A 406 36.57 -7.47 15.80
CA VAL A 406 35.41 -6.60 16.05
C VAL A 406 34.33 -6.77 14.97
N ARG A 407 34.72 -6.80 13.69
CA ARG A 407 33.78 -7.00 12.57
C ARG A 407 33.05 -8.34 12.68
N HIS A 408 33.79 -9.42 12.91
CA HIS A 408 33.20 -10.76 13.03
C HIS A 408 32.32 -10.91 14.26
N PHE A 409 32.76 -10.37 15.41
CA PHE A 409 31.96 -10.32 16.63
C PHE A 409 30.64 -9.58 16.38
N CYS A 410 30.69 -8.36 15.84
CA CYS A 410 29.49 -7.60 15.50
C CYS A 410 28.60 -8.32 14.49
N SER A 411 29.17 -9.06 13.53
CA SER A 411 28.41 -9.88 12.57
C SER A 411 27.63 -10.98 13.27
N VAL A 412 28.28 -11.77 14.13
CA VAL A 412 27.65 -12.89 14.83
C VAL A 412 26.60 -12.37 15.80
N THR A 413 26.97 -11.40 16.65
CA THR A 413 26.04 -10.78 17.60
C THR A 413 24.85 -10.14 16.90
N GLY A 414 25.06 -9.47 15.76
CA GLY A 414 23.98 -8.86 15.00
C GLY A 414 23.04 -9.88 14.37
N LEU A 415 23.55 -11.01 13.86
CA LEU A 415 22.71 -12.10 13.35
C LEU A 415 21.91 -12.77 14.48
N VAL A 416 22.53 -13.01 15.63
CA VAL A 416 21.84 -13.55 16.82
C VAL A 416 20.77 -12.59 17.30
N LEU A 417 21.08 -11.29 17.42
CA LEU A 417 20.12 -10.27 17.82
C LEU A 417 18.94 -10.21 16.84
N LEU A 418 19.20 -10.24 15.52
CA LEU A 418 18.14 -10.26 14.52
C LEU A 418 17.22 -11.47 14.67
N LEU A 419 17.81 -12.66 14.85
CA LEU A 419 17.05 -13.89 15.06
C LEU A 419 16.18 -13.80 16.32
N VAL A 420 16.74 -13.33 17.44
CA VAL A 420 16.00 -13.12 18.69
C VAL A 420 14.85 -12.14 18.49
N LEU A 421 15.08 -11.01 17.82
CA LEU A 421 14.03 -10.03 17.54
C LEU A 421 12.91 -10.60 16.68
N ILE A 422 13.23 -11.42 15.66
CA ILE A 422 12.24 -12.11 14.83
C ILE A 422 11.44 -13.10 15.67
N VAL A 423 12.11 -13.97 16.45
CA VAL A 423 11.47 -15.01 17.26
C VAL A 423 10.49 -14.41 18.28
N LEU A 424 10.92 -13.37 18.99
CA LEU A 424 10.10 -12.70 20.00
C LEU A 424 8.95 -11.90 19.35
N SER A 425 9.20 -11.18 18.25
CA SER A 425 8.16 -10.39 17.57
C SER A 425 7.11 -11.27 16.90
N ALA A 426 7.53 -12.34 16.22
CA ALA A 426 6.65 -13.28 15.54
C ALA A 426 5.93 -14.24 16.50
N ARG A 427 6.15 -14.10 17.81
CA ARG A 427 5.48 -14.86 18.88
C ARG A 427 5.62 -16.37 18.69
N LEU A 428 6.79 -16.80 18.22
CA LEU A 428 7.07 -18.21 17.92
C LEU A 428 7.22 -19.07 19.17
N ILE A 429 7.54 -18.44 20.32
CA ILE A 429 7.65 -19.09 21.63
C ILE A 429 6.35 -18.84 22.40
N PRO A 430 5.53 -19.87 22.69
CA PRO A 430 4.24 -19.73 23.35
C PRO A 430 4.28 -18.96 24.67
N GLU A 431 5.31 -19.20 25.49
CA GLU A 431 5.50 -18.62 26.82
C GLU A 431 5.80 -17.12 26.77
N LEU A 432 6.32 -16.63 25.63
CA LEU A 432 6.77 -15.24 25.43
C LEU A 432 5.86 -14.45 24.49
N LYS A 433 4.66 -14.94 24.17
CA LYS A 433 3.71 -14.27 23.26
C LYS A 433 3.40 -12.82 23.65
N SER A 434 3.42 -12.51 24.95
CA SER A 434 3.19 -11.15 25.47
C SER A 434 4.33 -10.19 25.12
N PHE A 435 5.56 -10.68 25.00
CA PHE A 435 6.77 -9.90 24.77
C PHE A 435 7.05 -9.69 23.27
N ASN A 436 6.20 -8.90 22.62
CA ASN A 436 6.31 -8.62 21.18
C ASN A 436 6.55 -7.13 20.89
N ALA A 437 7.03 -6.86 19.67
CA ALA A 437 7.43 -5.53 19.22
C ALA A 437 6.32 -4.47 19.37
N LEU A 438 5.06 -4.83 19.16
CA LEU A 438 3.95 -3.88 19.28
C LEU A 438 3.72 -3.42 20.73
N ARG A 439 3.91 -4.30 21.72
CA ARG A 439 3.65 -4.01 23.14
C ARG A 439 4.84 -3.37 23.87
N HIS A 440 6.05 -3.58 23.35
CA HIS A 440 7.28 -3.06 23.97
C HIS A 440 8.07 -2.18 22.99
N PRO A 441 7.45 -1.09 22.45
CA PRO A 441 8.05 -0.30 21.39
C PRO A 441 9.44 0.24 21.76
N GLY A 442 9.67 0.60 23.02
CA GLY A 442 10.96 1.14 23.45
C GLY A 442 12.10 0.10 23.52
N PHE A 443 11.81 -1.12 24.01
CA PHE A 443 12.81 -2.20 24.00
C PHE A 443 13.23 -2.55 22.57
N TYR A 444 12.23 -2.72 21.69
CA TYR A 444 12.48 -3.08 20.30
C TYR A 444 13.06 -1.93 19.49
N GLY A 445 12.73 -0.67 19.81
CA GLY A 445 13.37 0.51 19.26
C GLY A 445 14.85 0.59 19.63
N PHE A 446 15.18 0.38 20.91
CA PHE A 446 16.57 0.28 21.37
C PHE A 446 17.34 -0.84 20.66
N ALA A 447 16.75 -2.04 20.62
CA ALA A 447 17.35 -3.19 19.96
C ALA A 447 17.51 -3.00 18.43
N ALA A 448 16.57 -2.31 17.77
CA ALA A 448 16.68 -1.89 16.38
C ALA A 448 17.85 -0.92 16.16
N GLY A 449 18.04 0.05 17.05
CA GLY A 449 19.20 0.92 17.06
C GLY A 449 20.52 0.15 17.22
N LEU A 450 20.59 -0.75 18.21
CA LEU A 450 21.75 -1.62 18.41
C LEU A 450 22.03 -2.50 17.18
N PHE A 451 21.00 -3.05 16.55
CA PHE A 451 21.13 -3.81 15.32
C PHE A 451 21.73 -2.97 14.18
N ILE A 452 21.28 -1.71 14.01
CA ILE A 452 21.87 -0.78 13.03
C ILE A 452 23.37 -0.54 13.32
N LEU A 453 23.75 -0.35 14.60
CA LEU A 453 25.15 -0.20 14.99
C LEU A 453 25.98 -1.44 14.60
N LEU A 454 25.49 -2.63 14.95
CA LEU A 454 26.15 -3.90 14.67
C LEU A 454 26.33 -4.11 13.16
N VAL A 455 25.31 -3.82 12.35
CA VAL A 455 25.40 -3.92 10.89
C VAL A 455 26.48 -2.99 10.33
N VAL A 456 26.55 -1.75 10.80
CA VAL A 456 27.53 -0.76 10.33
C VAL A 456 28.96 -1.14 10.77
N LEU A 457 29.14 -1.62 12.00
CA LEU A 457 30.45 -2.06 12.51
C LEU A 457 30.93 -3.38 11.90
N ALA A 458 30.00 -4.28 11.56
CA ALA A 458 30.30 -5.59 10.99
C ALA A 458 30.84 -5.53 9.55
N ASN A 459 30.88 -4.35 8.91
CA ASN A 459 31.35 -4.09 7.53
C ASN A 459 32.19 -5.22 6.87
N ASN A 460 31.81 -5.64 5.65
CA ASN A 460 32.41 -6.71 4.84
C ASN A 460 32.29 -8.17 5.37
N THR A 461 31.50 -8.41 6.42
CA THR A 461 31.18 -9.76 6.93
C THR A 461 29.86 -10.33 6.39
N LEU A 462 29.47 -11.52 6.86
CA LEU A 462 28.19 -12.16 6.51
C LEU A 462 26.99 -11.26 6.79
N LEU A 463 26.89 -10.65 7.98
CA LEU A 463 25.77 -9.76 8.31
C LEU A 463 25.68 -8.60 7.32
N SER A 464 26.82 -7.96 7.03
CA SER A 464 26.90 -6.87 6.07
C SER A 464 26.52 -7.32 4.65
N ARG A 465 26.88 -8.54 4.24
CA ARG A 465 26.51 -9.11 2.92
C ARG A 465 25.03 -9.44 2.83
N VAL A 466 24.45 -10.05 3.86
CA VAL A 466 23.01 -10.35 3.93
C VAL A 466 22.20 -9.05 3.85
N MET A 467 22.56 -8.03 4.61
CA MET A 467 21.91 -6.72 4.53
C MET A 467 22.23 -6.01 3.21
N SER A 468 23.39 -6.21 2.59
CA SER A 468 23.71 -5.62 1.29
C SER A 468 23.18 -6.41 0.09
N PHE A 469 22.34 -7.43 0.32
CA PHE A 469 21.77 -8.25 -0.75
C PHE A 469 20.94 -7.39 -1.71
N THR A 470 21.18 -7.56 -3.01
CA THR A 470 20.66 -6.65 -4.04
C THR A 470 19.12 -6.52 -4.03
N PRO A 471 18.33 -7.60 -3.94
CA PRO A 471 16.87 -7.50 -3.80
C PRO A 471 16.44 -6.70 -2.56
N LEU A 472 17.13 -6.88 -1.43
CA LEU A 472 16.84 -6.17 -0.20
C LEU A 472 17.10 -4.67 -0.36
N ARG A 473 18.25 -4.31 -0.95
CA ARG A 473 18.57 -2.93 -1.28
C ARG A 473 17.61 -2.31 -2.29
N ALA A 474 17.13 -3.11 -3.25
CA ALA A 474 16.15 -2.66 -4.24
C ALA A 474 14.82 -2.28 -3.58
N VAL A 475 14.29 -3.13 -2.69
CA VAL A 475 13.11 -2.76 -1.88
C VAL A 475 13.42 -1.56 -0.98
N GLY A 476 14.61 -1.52 -0.38
CA GLY A 476 15.05 -0.42 0.46
C GLY A 476 15.10 0.94 -0.24
N LEU A 477 15.52 0.96 -1.50
CA LEU A 477 15.58 2.15 -2.35
C LEU A 477 14.19 2.81 -2.49
N VAL A 478 13.15 1.99 -2.67
CA VAL A 478 11.77 2.40 -2.93
C VAL A 478 10.86 2.18 -1.71
N SER A 479 11.46 2.00 -0.53
CA SER A 479 10.77 1.54 0.69
C SER A 479 9.63 2.45 1.13
N PHE A 480 9.68 3.76 0.83
CA PHE A 480 8.60 4.68 1.12
C PHE A 480 7.36 4.39 0.26
N SER A 481 7.48 4.41 -1.07
CA SER A 481 6.41 3.96 -1.97
C SER A 481 5.93 2.55 -1.66
N PHE A 482 6.85 1.61 -1.39
CA PHE A 482 6.51 0.23 -1.07
C PHE A 482 5.64 0.14 0.18
N TYR A 483 6.03 0.83 1.25
CA TYR A 483 5.25 0.89 2.48
C TYR A 483 3.88 1.54 2.25
N LEU A 484 3.79 2.56 1.41
CA LEU A 484 2.52 3.23 1.16
C LEU A 484 1.54 2.38 0.33
N LEU A 485 2.05 1.65 -0.65
CA LEU A 485 1.22 0.95 -1.64
C LEU A 485 0.83 -0.49 -1.21
N HIS A 486 1.63 -1.15 -0.36
CA HIS A 486 1.45 -2.58 -0.11
C HIS A 486 0.05 -3.00 0.37
N PRO A 487 -0.68 -2.27 1.25
CA PRO A 487 -1.98 -2.75 1.70
C PRO A 487 -3.02 -2.69 0.59
N THR A 488 -2.97 -1.65 -0.26
CA THR A 488 -3.84 -1.52 -1.43
C THR A 488 -3.62 -2.68 -2.40
N LEU A 489 -2.36 -3.04 -2.67
CA LEU A 489 -2.03 -4.19 -3.54
C LEU A 489 -2.47 -5.51 -2.91
N ILE A 490 -2.36 -5.66 -1.60
CA ILE A 490 -2.86 -6.85 -0.89
C ILE A 490 -4.38 -6.97 -1.04
N THR A 491 -5.11 -5.89 -0.79
CA THR A 491 -6.58 -5.88 -0.92
C THR A 491 -7.02 -6.15 -2.34
N PHE A 492 -6.37 -5.51 -3.33
CA PHE A 492 -6.63 -5.73 -4.74
C PHE A 492 -6.42 -7.19 -5.13
N ILE A 493 -5.24 -7.76 -4.85
CA ILE A 493 -4.93 -9.15 -5.20
C ILE A 493 -5.89 -10.14 -4.52
N ARG A 494 -6.33 -9.88 -3.28
CA ARG A 494 -7.33 -10.73 -2.61
C ARG A 494 -8.70 -10.67 -3.28
N ALA A 495 -9.15 -9.47 -3.65
CA ALA A 495 -10.42 -9.28 -4.34
C ALA A 495 -10.40 -10.03 -5.68
N GLU A 496 -9.35 -9.83 -6.48
CA GLU A 496 -9.20 -10.48 -7.77
C GLU A 496 -9.08 -12.02 -7.65
N ALA A 497 -8.32 -12.51 -6.66
CA ALA A 497 -8.20 -13.95 -6.43
C ALA A 497 -9.54 -14.59 -6.03
N ARG A 498 -10.35 -13.88 -5.23
CA ARG A 498 -11.69 -14.33 -4.85
C ARG A 498 -12.62 -14.36 -6.07
N ASP A 499 -12.65 -13.28 -6.82
CA ASP A 499 -13.67 -13.04 -7.84
C ASP A 499 -13.37 -13.79 -9.15
N PHE A 500 -12.10 -14.00 -9.49
CA PHE A 500 -11.68 -14.61 -10.76
C PHE A 500 -11.13 -16.04 -10.62
N ALA A 501 -10.44 -16.34 -9.53
CA ALA A 501 -9.84 -17.66 -9.32
C ALA A 501 -10.65 -18.54 -8.35
N GLY A 502 -11.71 -18.02 -7.72
CA GLY A 502 -12.46 -18.72 -6.68
C GLY A 502 -11.62 -18.97 -5.41
N ILE A 503 -10.50 -18.27 -5.24
CA ILE A 503 -9.58 -18.45 -4.11
C ILE A 503 -10.00 -17.49 -2.99
N HIS A 504 -10.82 -17.98 -2.07
CA HIS A 504 -11.35 -17.18 -0.96
C HIS A 504 -10.33 -16.84 0.14
N HIS A 505 -9.24 -17.61 0.25
CA HIS A 505 -8.27 -17.50 1.35
C HIS A 505 -6.81 -17.40 0.87
N LEU A 506 -6.52 -16.43 0.00
CA LEU A 506 -5.14 -16.17 -0.42
C LEU A 506 -4.33 -15.47 0.69
N SER A 507 -3.42 -16.21 1.32
CA SER A 507 -2.57 -15.76 2.42
C SER A 507 -1.22 -16.48 2.43
N GLY A 508 -0.35 -16.14 3.40
CA GLY A 508 0.95 -16.78 3.59
C GLY A 508 1.93 -16.45 2.47
N LEU A 509 2.79 -17.42 2.14
CA LEU A 509 3.88 -17.25 1.20
C LEU A 509 3.42 -16.90 -0.23
N PRO A 510 2.38 -17.53 -0.82
CA PRO A 510 1.89 -17.13 -2.14
C PRO A 510 1.48 -15.66 -2.19
N MET A 511 0.74 -15.20 -1.18
CA MET A 511 0.31 -13.81 -1.08
C MET A 511 1.50 -12.86 -0.89
N PHE A 512 2.48 -13.25 -0.07
CA PHE A 512 3.72 -12.48 0.12
C PHE A 512 4.49 -12.27 -1.18
N LEU A 513 4.66 -13.32 -1.99
CA LEU A 513 5.38 -13.24 -3.26
C LEU A 513 4.62 -12.39 -4.27
N LEU A 514 3.32 -12.66 -4.46
CA LEU A 514 2.47 -11.91 -5.40
C LEU A 514 2.40 -10.42 -5.02
N ALA A 515 2.01 -10.12 -3.79
CA ALA A 515 1.90 -8.74 -3.32
C ALA A 515 3.26 -8.05 -3.26
N GLY A 516 4.32 -8.75 -2.86
CA GLY A 516 5.68 -8.20 -2.79
C GLY A 516 6.22 -7.80 -4.17
N ILE A 517 6.05 -8.66 -5.18
CA ILE A 517 6.46 -8.37 -6.56
C ILE A 517 5.62 -7.22 -7.13
N ALA A 518 4.28 -7.30 -7.01
CA ALA A 518 3.38 -6.26 -7.51
C ALA A 518 3.67 -4.89 -6.87
N THR A 519 3.83 -4.87 -5.53
CA THR A 519 4.17 -3.66 -4.78
C THR A 519 5.53 -3.12 -5.18
N TYR A 520 6.56 -3.96 -5.33
CA TYR A 520 7.88 -3.51 -5.76
C TYR A 520 7.87 -2.91 -7.16
N CYS A 521 7.20 -3.56 -8.11
CA CYS A 521 7.08 -3.06 -9.48
C CYS A 521 6.41 -1.69 -9.52
N LEU A 522 5.28 -1.53 -8.82
CA LEU A 522 4.59 -0.25 -8.75
C LEU A 522 5.41 0.80 -7.98
N ALA A 523 6.03 0.43 -6.86
CA ALA A 523 6.85 1.32 -6.06
C ALA A 523 8.10 1.81 -6.82
N ALA A 524 8.72 0.97 -7.65
CA ALA A 524 9.85 1.38 -8.48
C ALA A 524 9.41 2.35 -9.59
N PHE A 525 8.22 2.14 -10.14
CA PHE A 525 7.62 3.05 -11.11
C PHE A 525 7.29 4.40 -10.47
N THR A 526 6.55 4.43 -9.36
CA THR A 526 6.18 5.67 -8.65
C THR A 526 7.40 6.38 -8.08
N TYR A 527 8.39 5.65 -7.55
CA TYR A 527 9.67 6.25 -7.16
C TYR A 527 10.29 7.01 -8.32
N THR A 528 10.33 6.42 -9.52
CA THR A 528 10.98 7.01 -10.68
C THR A 528 10.29 8.27 -11.18
N TYR A 529 8.96 8.26 -11.26
CA TYR A 529 8.18 9.32 -11.92
C TYR A 529 7.55 10.31 -10.96
N ILE A 530 7.36 9.96 -9.69
CA ILE A 530 6.72 10.81 -8.67
C ILE A 530 7.75 11.27 -7.65
N GLU A 531 8.55 10.38 -7.04
CA GLU A 531 9.46 10.80 -5.95
C GLU A 531 10.77 11.41 -6.47
N ARG A 532 11.46 10.69 -7.34
CA ARG A 532 12.81 11.00 -7.81
C ARG A 532 12.97 12.40 -8.42
N PRO A 533 12.01 12.94 -9.21
CA PRO A 533 12.10 14.29 -9.75
C PRO A 533 12.16 15.39 -8.67
N PHE A 534 11.58 15.15 -7.50
CA PHE A 534 11.64 16.10 -6.38
C PHE A 534 12.92 15.91 -5.56
N LEU A 535 13.50 14.69 -5.54
CA LEU A 535 14.73 14.38 -4.81
C LEU A 535 15.99 14.85 -5.54
N LYS A 536 16.07 14.63 -6.85
CA LYS A 536 17.12 15.15 -7.72
C LYS A 536 16.60 16.49 -8.25
N GLY A 537 16.95 17.60 -7.59
CA GLY A 537 16.61 18.95 -8.08
C GLY A 537 17.02 19.14 -9.55
N PRO A 538 16.53 20.20 -10.23
CA PRO A 538 16.77 20.39 -11.67
C PRO A 538 18.25 20.21 -11.97
N ALA A 539 18.55 19.41 -13.01
CA ALA A 539 19.91 19.16 -13.44
C ALA A 539 20.62 20.50 -13.56
N LYS A 540 21.68 20.72 -12.79
CA LYS A 540 22.54 21.87 -13.00
C LYS A 540 23.03 21.74 -14.44
N THR A 541 22.50 22.57 -15.34
CA THR A 541 23.11 22.82 -16.63
C THR A 541 24.52 23.30 -16.33
N GLN A 542 25.51 22.41 -16.51
CA GLN A 542 26.89 22.85 -16.61
C GLN A 542 26.90 23.92 -17.72
N PRO A 543 27.42 25.13 -17.45
CA PRO A 543 27.66 26.08 -18.51
C PRO A 543 28.53 25.37 -19.53
N GLN A 544 28.01 25.22 -20.76
CA GLN A 544 28.83 24.76 -21.87
C GLN A 544 30.04 25.69 -21.97
N GLY A 545 31.22 25.07 -22.15
CA GLY A 545 32.53 25.70 -21.94
C GLY A 545 32.65 27.11 -22.51
N GLY A 546 33.06 28.03 -21.64
CA GLY A 546 33.79 29.21 -22.11
C GLY A 546 35.10 28.78 -22.78
N PRO A 547 35.53 29.46 -23.84
CA PRO A 547 36.71 29.06 -24.60
C PRO A 547 37.95 29.00 -23.70
N ALA A 548 38.71 27.92 -23.86
CA ALA A 548 39.97 27.69 -23.15
C ALA A 548 40.91 28.90 -23.35
N ALA A 549 41.37 29.48 -22.24
CA ALA A 549 42.48 30.41 -22.27
C ALA A 549 43.69 29.69 -22.90
N GLY A 550 44.19 30.24 -24.01
CA GLY A 550 45.32 29.70 -24.75
C GLY A 550 46.61 29.69 -23.92
N PRO A 551 47.60 28.87 -24.32
CA PRO A 551 48.86 28.75 -23.58
C PRO A 551 49.65 30.07 -23.67
N THR A 552 50.05 30.59 -22.52
CA THR A 552 51.06 31.64 -22.41
C THR A 552 52.38 31.18 -23.03
N PRO A 553 52.98 31.93 -23.97
CA PRO A 553 54.32 31.64 -24.44
C PRO A 553 55.37 32.12 -23.42
N ALA A 554 56.41 31.29 -23.30
CA ALA A 554 57.68 31.38 -22.57
C ALA A 554 57.99 32.61 -21.72
#